data_AF-A0A0A6P1Y4-F1
#
_entry.id   AF-A0A0A6P1Y4-F1
#
_cell.length_a   1.000
_cell.length_b   1.000
_cell.length_c   1.000
_cell.angle_alpha   90.00
_cell.angle_beta   90.00
_cell.angle_gamma   90.00
#
_symmetry.space_group_name_H-M   'P 1'
#
loop_
_entity.id
_entity.type
_entity.pdbx_description
1 polymer ?
#
loop_
_entity_poly.entity_id
_entity_poly.type
_entity_poly.pdbx_seq_one_letter_code
_entity_poly.pdbx_strand_id
1 'polypeptide(L)'
;MDIYDPTKGIVKSHSTDDIACWFIDTNYNNESFFVRHVYFTGAGEPYKKLKRALKAEIDEAAWSEIYSTKSRPFDKPATGKIAVKVINHYGDEVLKVFEV
;
A
#
# COMPACT_ATOMS: atom_id res chain seq x y z
N MET A 1 7.65 -8.41 -5.22
CA MET A 1 6.99 -9.25 -4.21
C MET A 1 6.67 -10.56 -4.91
N ASP A 2 7.16 -11.69 -4.41
CA ASP A 2 6.97 -12.97 -5.10
C ASP A 2 5.67 -13.60 -4.62
N ILE A 3 4.69 -13.68 -5.52
CA ILE A 3 3.39 -14.30 -5.27
C ILE A 3 3.36 -15.62 -6.04
N TYR A 4 3.08 -16.71 -5.32
CA TYR A 4 2.94 -18.04 -5.90
C TYR A 4 1.53 -18.22 -6.46
N ASP A 5 1.41 -18.47 -7.77
CA ASP A 5 0.13 -18.83 -8.42
C ASP A 5 -0.04 -20.36 -8.37
N PRO A 6 -0.93 -20.90 -7.52
CA PRO A 6 -1.09 -22.35 -7.36
C PRO A 6 -1.79 -23.02 -8.54
N THR A 7 -2.43 -22.26 -9.44
CA THR A 7 -3.08 -22.81 -10.64
C THR A 7 -2.10 -23.03 -11.79
N LYS A 8 -0.99 -22.29 -11.79
CA LYS A 8 0.02 -22.35 -12.86
C LYS A 8 1.38 -22.86 -12.38
N GLY A 9 1.60 -22.99 -11.08
CA GLY A 9 2.85 -23.51 -10.50
C GLY A 9 4.05 -22.60 -10.73
N ILE A 10 3.83 -21.31 -10.99
CA ILE A 10 4.87 -20.32 -11.26
C ILE A 10 4.90 -19.28 -10.14
N VAL A 11 6.11 -18.96 -9.70
CA VAL A 11 6.39 -17.79 -8.87
C VAL A 11 6.52 -16.61 -9.82
N LYS A 12 5.56 -15.69 -9.80
CA LYS A 12 5.65 -14.45 -10.56
C LYS A 12 6.21 -13.35 -9.66
N SER A 13 7.37 -12.82 -10.04
CA SER A 13 7.84 -11.53 -9.53
C SER A 13 6.99 -10.44 -10.19
N HIS A 14 5.95 -9.99 -9.49
CA HIS A 14 5.14 -8.88 -9.96
C HIS A 14 5.91 -7.57 -9.81
N SER A 15 5.88 -6.75 -10.88
CA SER A 15 6.44 -5.39 -10.91
C SER A 15 5.62 -4.48 -9.99
N THR A 16 6.17 -3.32 -9.58
CA THR A 16 5.41 -2.31 -8.82
C THR A 16 4.16 -1.82 -9.56
N ASP A 17 4.10 -2.05 -10.87
CA ASP A 17 2.97 -1.69 -11.75
C ASP A 17 1.70 -2.50 -11.48
N ASP A 18 1.82 -3.67 -10.83
CA ASP A 18 0.68 -4.53 -10.49
C ASP A 18 0.04 -4.18 -9.13
N ILE A 19 0.64 -3.25 -8.39
CA ILE A 19 0.16 -2.80 -7.08
C ILE A 19 -0.86 -1.68 -7.30
N ALA A 20 -2.09 -1.93 -6.87
CA ALA A 20 -3.14 -0.91 -6.90
C ALA A 20 -2.90 0.15 -5.81
N CYS A 21 -2.63 -0.31 -4.60
CA CYS A 21 -2.31 0.53 -3.46
C CYS A 21 -1.54 -0.25 -2.39
N TRP A 22 -0.88 0.50 -1.52
CA TRP A 22 -0.26 -0.05 -0.32
C TRP A 22 -0.42 0.89 0.87
N PHE A 23 -0.47 0.31 2.06
CA PHE A 23 -0.78 0.98 3.31
C PHE A 23 0.28 0.68 4.36
N ILE A 24 0.49 1.62 5.27
CA ILE A 24 1.39 1.44 6.41
C ILE A 24 0.66 1.74 7.72
N ASP A 25 0.76 0.80 8.64
CA ASP A 25 0.55 1.00 10.07
C ASP A 25 1.91 1.26 10.71
N THR A 26 2.19 2.52 11.03
CA THR A 26 3.49 2.98 11.56
C THR A 26 3.72 2.71 13.04
N ASN A 27 2.81 2.01 13.72
CA ASN A 27 2.84 1.70 15.16
C ASN A 27 1.90 0.52 15.42
N TYR A 28 2.23 -0.60 14.80
CA TYR A 28 1.38 -1.79 14.76
C TYR A 28 1.44 -2.52 16.10
N ASN A 29 0.28 -2.86 16.67
CA ASN A 29 0.18 -3.47 18.01
C ASN A 29 -0.01 -4.99 17.99
N ASN A 30 0.02 -5.65 16.82
CA ASN A 30 -0.30 -7.07 16.60
C ASN A 30 -1.79 -7.47 16.72
N GLU A 31 -2.69 -6.53 17.00
CA GLU A 31 -4.13 -6.84 17.16
C GLU A 31 -4.96 -6.32 15.99
N SER A 32 -4.68 -5.11 15.53
CA SER A 32 -5.48 -4.44 14.51
C SER A 32 -4.60 -3.61 13.59
N PHE A 33 -4.95 -3.61 12.30
CA PHE A 33 -4.25 -2.83 11.30
C PHE A 33 -4.92 -1.46 11.12
N PHE A 34 -4.22 -0.40 11.49
CA PHE A 34 -4.67 0.97 11.29
C PHE A 34 -3.93 1.61 10.11
N VAL A 35 -4.67 1.95 9.06
CA VAL A 35 -4.13 2.69 7.93
C VAL A 35 -3.73 4.08 8.41
N ARG A 36 -2.42 4.33 8.55
CA ARG A 36 -1.89 5.67 8.85
C ARG A 36 -1.35 6.34 7.61
N HIS A 37 -0.64 5.59 6.76
CA HIS A 37 -0.20 6.08 5.46
C HIS A 37 -0.84 5.26 4.34
N VAL A 38 -1.08 5.91 3.20
CA VAL A 38 -1.63 5.31 1.98
C VAL A 38 -0.81 5.77 0.78
N TYR A 39 -0.57 4.84 -0.13
CA TYR A 39 0.16 5.08 -1.35
C TYR A 39 -0.42 4.30 -2.52
N PHE A 40 -0.19 4.79 -3.73
CA PHE A 40 -0.69 4.23 -4.98
C PHE A 40 0.44 4.13 -5.99
N THR A 41 0.49 3.04 -6.77
CA THR A 41 1.56 2.81 -7.74
C THR A 41 1.06 2.23 -9.08
N GLY A 42 -0.27 2.12 -9.24
CA GLY A 42 -0.88 1.40 -10.36
C GLY A 42 -1.31 2.27 -11.53
N ALA A 43 -1.33 1.65 -12.71
CA ALA A 43 -1.92 2.20 -13.93
C ALA A 43 -3.47 2.19 -13.85
N GLY A 44 -4.13 3.14 -14.53
CA GLY A 44 -5.60 3.18 -14.62
C GLY A 44 -6.31 4.27 -13.82
N GLU A 45 -5.68 5.45 -13.72
CA GLU A 45 -6.27 6.68 -13.14
C GLU A 45 -6.77 6.55 -11.68
N PRO A 46 -5.94 6.07 -10.74
CA PRO A 46 -6.33 5.95 -9.33
C PRO A 46 -6.78 7.30 -8.72
N TYR A 47 -6.31 8.42 -9.26
CA TYR A 47 -6.77 9.77 -8.95
C TYR A 47 -8.29 9.93 -9.10
N LYS A 48 -8.87 9.49 -10.22
CA LYS A 48 -10.31 9.61 -10.47
C LYS A 48 -11.13 8.74 -9.51
N LYS A 49 -10.62 7.55 -9.18
CA LYS A 49 -11.28 6.63 -8.23
C LYS A 49 -11.24 7.21 -6.82
N LEU A 50 -10.11 7.77 -6.39
CA LEU A 50 -9.97 8.39 -5.07
C LEU A 50 -10.79 9.68 -4.97
N LYS A 51 -10.76 10.56 -5.99
CA LYS A 51 -11.60 11.77 -6.07
C LYS A 51 -13.09 11.41 -5.94
N ARG A 52 -13.53 10.35 -6.63
CA ARG A 52 -14.91 9.84 -6.50
C ARG A 52 -15.22 9.29 -5.11
N ALA A 53 -14.30 8.56 -4.49
CA ALA A 53 -14.50 7.98 -3.16
C ALA A 53 -14.54 9.05 -2.06
N LEU A 54 -13.63 10.03 -2.11
CA LEU A 54 -13.54 11.11 -1.13
C LEU A 54 -14.55 12.24 -1.37
N LYS A 55 -15.13 12.32 -2.59
CA LYS A 55 -16.02 13.40 -3.03
C LYS A 55 -15.44 14.81 -2.83
N ALA A 56 -14.12 14.94 -2.84
CA ALA A 56 -13.39 16.18 -2.60
C ALA A 56 -12.39 16.44 -3.73
N GLU A 57 -12.04 17.70 -3.95
CA GLU A 57 -10.90 18.06 -4.79
C GLU A 57 -9.62 17.60 -4.10
N ILE A 58 -8.84 16.78 -4.80
CA ILE A 58 -7.54 16.31 -4.32
C ILE A 58 -6.48 17.25 -4.88
N ASP A 59 -5.74 17.90 -3.98
CA ASP A 59 -4.57 18.71 -4.30
C ASP A 59 -3.55 17.86 -5.09
N GLU A 60 -3.12 18.36 -6.25
CA GLU A 60 -2.18 17.67 -7.13
C GLU A 60 -0.82 17.41 -6.48
N ALA A 61 -0.34 18.33 -5.62
CA ALA A 61 0.89 18.14 -4.87
C ALA A 61 0.74 17.01 -3.84
N ALA A 62 -0.37 16.99 -3.10
CA ALA A 62 -0.67 15.91 -2.17
C ALA A 62 -0.82 14.56 -2.89
N TRP A 63 -1.36 14.57 -4.11
CA TRP A 63 -1.47 13.39 -4.96
C TRP A 63 -0.11 12.84 -5.39
N SER A 64 0.80 13.68 -5.88
CA SER A 64 2.15 13.26 -6.24
C SER A 64 2.92 12.65 -5.06
N GLU A 65 2.68 13.11 -3.84
CA GLU A 65 3.31 12.56 -2.65
C GLU A 65 2.78 11.17 -2.24
N ILE A 66 1.52 10.84 -2.58
CA ILE A 66 0.95 9.51 -2.31
C ILE A 66 1.07 8.56 -3.52
N TYR A 67 1.33 9.08 -4.72
CA TYR A 67 1.66 8.27 -5.90
C TYR A 67 3.15 7.88 -5.88
N SER A 68 3.53 7.06 -4.90
CA SER A 68 4.93 6.76 -4.60
C SER A 68 5.12 5.31 -4.16
N THR A 69 6.26 4.73 -4.55
CA THR A 69 6.76 3.44 -4.01
C THR A 69 7.58 3.64 -2.74
N LYS A 70 7.81 4.88 -2.32
CA LYS A 70 8.55 5.26 -1.12
C LYS A 70 7.63 5.95 -0.13
N SER A 71 7.69 5.52 1.13
CA SER A 71 6.96 6.18 2.20
C SER A 71 7.56 7.54 2.52
N ARG A 72 6.72 8.41 3.07
CA ARG A 72 7.20 9.59 3.80
C ARG A 72 7.94 9.12 5.06
N PRO A 73 8.90 9.90 5.57
CA PRO A 73 9.47 9.64 6.89
C PRO A 73 8.37 9.63 7.96
N PHE A 74 8.55 8.81 9.00
CA PHE A 74 7.69 8.75 10.18
C PHE A 74 8.54 8.41 11.40
N ASP A 75 8.07 8.80 12.58
CA ASP A 75 8.76 8.52 13.83
C ASP A 75 8.84 7.02 14.11
N LYS A 76 9.88 6.61 14.85
CA LYS A 76 10.03 5.22 15.24
C LYS A 76 8.80 4.76 16.07
N PRO A 77 8.16 3.62 15.74
CA PRO A 77 7.01 3.12 16.49
C PRO A 77 7.35 2.87 17.96
N ALA A 78 6.45 3.26 18.86
CA ALA A 78 6.54 2.88 20.27
C ALA A 78 6.41 1.36 20.47
N THR A 79 5.67 0.68 19.58
CA THR A 79 5.55 -0.78 19.60
C THR A 79 6.80 -1.50 19.06
N GLY A 80 7.75 -0.79 18.46
CA GLY A 80 8.89 -1.37 17.75
C GLY A 80 8.50 -2.12 16.48
N LYS A 81 7.27 -1.97 16.00
CA LYS A 81 6.74 -2.71 14.84
C LYS A 81 5.99 -1.80 13.89
N ILE A 82 6.15 -2.08 12.61
CA ILE A 82 5.30 -1.55 11.55
C ILE A 82 4.66 -2.70 10.78
N ALA A 83 3.49 -2.45 10.20
CA ALA A 83 2.87 -3.37 9.28
C ALA A 83 2.62 -2.69 7.93
N VAL A 84 2.95 -3.40 6.85
CA VAL A 84 2.76 -2.95 5.47
C VAL A 84 1.77 -3.89 4.81
N LYS A 85 0.66 -3.33 4.32
CA LYS A 85 -0.35 -4.06 3.55
C LYS A 85 -0.28 -3.63 2.09
N VAL A 86 -0.16 -4.57 1.17
CA VAL A 86 -0.12 -4.34 -0.28
C VAL A 86 -1.35 -4.99 -0.91
N ILE A 87 -2.04 -4.27 -1.78
CA ILE A 87 -3.21 -4.78 -2.52
C ILE A 87 -2.95 -4.63 -4.02
N ASN A 88 -3.11 -5.73 -4.76
CA ASN A 88 -2.99 -5.72 -6.21
C ASN A 88 -4.30 -5.31 -6.90
N HIS A 89 -4.28 -5.15 -8.23
CA HIS A 89 -5.47 -4.79 -9.00
C HIS A 89 -6.58 -5.86 -9.02
N TYR A 90 -6.26 -7.10 -8.64
CA TYR A 90 -7.20 -8.22 -8.57
C TYR A 90 -7.90 -8.31 -7.22
N GLY A 91 -7.48 -7.50 -6.23
CA GLY A 91 -8.01 -7.49 -4.88
C GLY A 91 -7.31 -8.45 -3.92
N ASP A 92 -6.23 -9.11 -4.35
CA ASP A 92 -5.41 -9.90 -3.44
C ASP A 92 -4.65 -8.96 -2.50
N GLU A 93 -4.70 -9.27 -1.21
CA GLU A 93 -3.97 -8.53 -0.18
C GLU A 93 -2.85 -9.38 0.42
N VAL A 94 -1.72 -8.72 0.68
CA VAL A 94 -0.60 -9.30 1.43
C VAL A 94 -0.20 -8.33 2.54
N LEU A 95 -0.19 -8.84 3.78
CA LEU A 95 0.27 -8.12 4.95
C LEU A 95 1.66 -8.62 5.36
N LYS A 96 2.58 -7.71 5.62
CA LYS A 96 3.90 -8.03 6.18
C LYS A 96 4.23 -7.13 7.36
N VAL A 97 4.65 -7.73 8.47
CA VAL A 97 5.07 -7.02 9.69
C VAL A 97 6.59 -6.96 9.73
N PHE A 98 7.12 -5.82 10.15
CA PHE A 98 8.55 -5.57 10.32
C PHE A 98 8.83 -5.06 11.74
N GLU A 99 9.95 -5.49 12.31
CA GLU A 99 10.47 -4.98 13.59
C GLU A 99 11.54 -3.93 13.31
N VAL A 100 11.56 -2.83 14.07
CA VAL A 100 12.36 -1.60 13.83
C VAL A 100 13.02 -1.03 15.06
#